data_AF-A0ABD5QHI9-F1
#
_entry.id   AF-A0ABD5QHI9-F1
#
_cell.length_a   1.000
_cell.length_b   1.000
_cell.length_c   1.000
_cell.angle_alpha   90.00
_cell.angle_beta   90.00
_cell.angle_gamma   90.00
#
_symmetry.space_group_name_H-M   'P 1'
#
loop_
_entity.id
_entity.type
_entity.pdbx_description
1 polymer ?
#
loop_
_entity_poly.entity_id
_entity_poly.type
_entity_poly.pdbx_seq_one_letter_code
_entity_poly.pdbx_strand_id
1 'polypeptide(L)'
;MLERDRIVEIVAAVGAVGAMIAAMYWIGTTYGNGGDLGTDGGQLLVAVIAGFVLLLTAVGIALAYALNDPEDGLDDADGPNAA
;
A
#
# COMPACT_ATOMS: atom_id res chain seq x y z
N MET A 1 6.76 22.56 -2.70
CA MET A 1 7.78 21.57 -3.13
C MET A 1 7.37 20.24 -2.50
N LEU A 2 7.63 19.09 -3.12
CA LEU A 2 7.32 17.80 -2.50
C LEU A 2 8.54 17.28 -1.75
N GLU A 3 8.37 16.95 -0.48
CA GLU A 3 9.37 16.32 0.35
C GLU A 3 9.61 14.88 -0.12
N ARG A 4 10.83 14.35 0.08
CA ARG A 4 11.17 12.99 -0.34
C ARG A 4 10.24 11.94 0.28
N ASP A 5 9.86 12.15 1.52
CA ASP A 5 9.01 11.25 2.29
C ASP A 5 7.60 11.20 1.70
N ARG A 6 7.05 12.39 1.40
CA ARG A 6 5.77 12.57 0.73
C ARG A 6 5.76 11.88 -0.64
N ILE A 7 6.86 11.96 -1.40
CA ILE A 7 6.97 11.28 -2.70
C ILE A 7 6.93 9.76 -2.53
N VAL A 8 7.66 9.21 -1.56
CA VAL A 8 7.72 7.76 -1.31
C VAL A 8 6.33 7.23 -0.94
N GLU A 9 5.60 7.92 -0.06
CA GLU A 9 4.23 7.55 0.30
C GLU A 9 3.30 7.55 -0.92
N ILE A 10 3.36 8.60 -1.74
CA ILE A 10 2.52 8.71 -2.95
C ILE A 10 2.83 7.56 -3.91
N VAL A 11 4.11 7.28 -4.16
CA VAL A 11 4.53 6.18 -5.04
C VAL A 11 4.10 4.83 -4.48
N ALA A 12 4.23 4.61 -3.17
CA ALA A 12 3.78 3.38 -2.52
C ALA A 12 2.27 3.17 -2.65
N ALA A 13 1.48 4.22 -2.39
CA ALA A 13 0.03 4.17 -2.50
C ALA A 13 -0.43 3.95 -3.94
N VAL A 14 0.06 4.76 -4.89
CA VAL A 14 -0.30 4.64 -6.31
C VAL A 14 0.18 3.32 -6.88
N GLY A 15 1.38 2.86 -6.50
CA GLY A 15 1.94 1.58 -6.93
C GLY A 15 1.12 0.39 -6.45
N ALA A 16 0.73 0.37 -5.17
CA ALA A 16 -0.10 -0.71 -4.62
C ALA A 16 -1.47 -0.77 -5.30
N VAL A 17 -2.17 0.37 -5.41
CA VAL A 17 -3.47 0.45 -6.08
C VAL A 17 -3.35 0.07 -7.56
N GLY A 18 -2.33 0.58 -8.24
CA GLY A 18 -2.06 0.25 -9.65
C GLY A 18 -1.81 -1.23 -9.87
N ALA A 19 -1.05 -1.87 -8.99
CA ALA A 19 -0.80 -3.32 -9.04
C ALA A 19 -2.10 -4.13 -8.86
N MET A 20 -2.97 -3.72 -7.93
CA MET A 20 -4.27 -4.37 -7.72
C MET A 20 -5.18 -4.25 -8.96
N ILE A 21 -5.28 -3.05 -9.53
CA ILE A 21 -6.07 -2.81 -10.74
C ILE A 21 -5.52 -3.64 -11.91
N ALA A 22 -4.20 -3.66 -12.10
CA ALA A 22 -3.57 -4.44 -13.15
C ALA A 22 -3.83 -5.94 -13.00
N ALA A 23 -3.75 -6.47 -11.78
CA ALA A 23 -4.06 -7.86 -11.49
C ALA A 23 -5.54 -8.19 -11.77
N MET A 24 -6.47 -7.35 -11.30
CA MET A 24 -7.91 -7.53 -11.57
C MET A 24 -8.22 -7.48 -13.07
N TYR A 25 -7.62 -6.54 -13.79
CA TYR A 25 -7.77 -6.42 -15.24
C TYR A 25 -7.25 -7.67 -15.96
N TRP A 26 -6.06 -8.15 -15.58
CA TRP A 26 -5.47 -9.35 -16.17
C TRP A 26 -6.30 -10.60 -15.90
N ILE A 27 -6.79 -10.79 -14.67
CA ILE A 27 -7.67 -11.91 -14.33
C ILE A 27 -8.98 -11.83 -15.13
N GLY A 28 -9.60 -10.65 -15.18
CA GLY A 28 -10.85 -10.45 -15.90
C GLY A 28 -10.73 -10.74 -17.40
N THR A 29 -9.62 -10.33 -18.03
CA THR A 29 -9.36 -10.58 -19.45
C THR A 29 -8.96 -12.02 -19.78
N THR A 30 -8.38 -12.74 -18.82
CA THR A 30 -7.89 -14.11 -19.03
C THR A 30 -8.92 -15.18 -18.65
N TYR A 31 -9.67 -14.96 -17.56
CA TYR A 31 -10.60 -15.94 -16.98
C TYR A 31 -12.07 -15.50 -17.02
N GLY A 32 -12.37 -14.34 -17.60
CA GLY A 32 -13.73 -13.87 -17.79
C GLY A 32 -14.44 -14.62 -18.91
N ASN A 33 -15.71 -14.96 -18.71
CA ASN A 33 -16.58 -15.49 -19.75
C ASN A 33 -17.95 -14.80 -19.69
N GLY A 34 -18.23 -13.94 -20.67
CA GLY A 34 -19.55 -13.31 -20.81
C GLY A 34 -19.95 -12.33 -19.69
N GLY A 35 -18.99 -11.84 -18.91
CA GLY A 35 -19.23 -10.89 -17.80
C GLY A 35 -19.01 -11.47 -16.41
N ASP A 36 -18.91 -12.80 -16.30
CA ASP A 36 -18.64 -13.49 -15.04
C ASP A 36 -17.21 -14.06 -15.01
N LEU A 37 -16.69 -14.25 -13.79
CA LEU A 37 -15.47 -15.02 -13.55
C LEU A 37 -15.83 -16.50 -13.46
N GLY A 38 -15.16 -17.33 -14.26
CA GLY A 38 -15.19 -18.78 -14.04
C GLY A 38 -14.63 -19.16 -12.66
N THR A 39 -14.86 -20.40 -12.23
CA THR A 39 -14.41 -20.89 -10.90
C THR A 39 -12.93 -20.62 -10.64
N ASP A 40 -12.07 -20.90 -11.63
CA ASP A 40 -10.63 -20.68 -11.52
C ASP A 40 -10.29 -19.20 -11.37
N GLY A 41 -10.93 -18.32 -12.15
CA GLY A 41 -10.73 -16.87 -12.09
C GLY A 41 -11.18 -16.27 -10.76
N GLY A 42 -12.31 -16.75 -10.22
CA GLY A 42 -12.80 -16.34 -8.90
C GLY A 42 -11.86 -16.75 -7.78
N GLN A 43 -11.36 -18.00 -7.80
CA GLN A 43 -10.38 -18.47 -6.83
C GLN A 43 -9.06 -17.68 -6.93
N LEU A 44 -8.60 -17.38 -8.14
CA LEU A 44 -7.39 -16.59 -8.36
C LEU A 44 -7.55 -15.16 -7.83
N LEU A 45 -8.72 -14.54 -8.05
CA LEU A 45 -9.03 -13.21 -7.53
C LEU A 45 -8.98 -13.18 -6.00
N VAL A 46 -9.52 -14.20 -5.32
CA VAL A 46 -9.41 -14.32 -3.86
C VAL A 46 -7.95 -14.42 -3.41
N ALA A 47 -7.14 -15.23 -4.09
CA ALA A 47 -5.72 -15.33 -3.80
C ALA A 47 -4.98 -14.00 -4.00
N VAL A 48 -5.33 -13.23 -5.05
CA VAL A 48 -4.79 -11.89 -5.29
C VAL A 48 -5.21 -10.90 -4.21
N ILE A 49 -6.47 -10.92 -3.76
CA ILE A 49 -6.92 -10.07 -2.65
C ILE A 49 -6.13 -10.40 -1.37
N ALA A 50 -5.98 -11.69 -1.04
CA ALA A 50 -5.18 -12.11 0.11
C ALA A 50 -3.72 -11.65 -0.01
N GLY A 51 -3.12 -11.84 -1.18
CA GLY A 51 -1.77 -11.36 -1.49
C GLY A 51 -1.65 -9.83 -1.40
N PHE A 52 -2.67 -9.09 -1.82
CA PHE A 52 -2.71 -7.63 -1.74
C PHE A 52 -2.72 -7.13 -0.30
N VAL A 53 -3.47 -7.79 0.59
CA VAL A 53 -3.44 -7.48 2.03
C VAL A 53 -2.05 -7.71 2.61
N LEU A 54 -1.40 -8.82 2.25
CA LEU A 54 -0.02 -9.10 2.67
C LEU A 54 0.97 -8.07 2.10
N LEU A 55 0.78 -7.66 0.85
CA LEU A 55 1.58 -6.61 0.21
C LEU A 55 1.42 -5.29 0.95
N LEU A 56 0.19 -4.86 1.27
CA LEU A 56 -0.03 -3.62 2.03
C LEU A 56 0.59 -3.69 3.43
N THR A 57 0.54 -4.86 4.06
CA THR A 57 1.22 -5.09 5.35
C THR A 57 2.72 -4.92 5.20
N ALA A 58 3.33 -5.54 4.20
CA ALA A 58 4.75 -5.43 3.92
C ALA A 58 5.18 -4.00 3.56
N VAL A 59 4.37 -3.29 2.78
CA VAL A 59 4.59 -1.87 2.44
C VAL A 59 4.53 -1.01 3.70
N GLY A 60 3.53 -1.21 4.56
CA GLY A 60 3.42 -0.47 5.82
C GLY A 60 4.64 -0.69 6.72
N ILE A 61 5.11 -1.94 6.84
CA ILE A 61 6.34 -2.27 7.58
C ILE A 61 7.55 -1.60 6.94
N ALA A 62 7.70 -1.67 5.61
CA ALA A 62 8.82 -1.07 4.90
C ALA A 62 8.88 0.45 5.09
N LEU A 63 7.72 1.13 5.00
CA LEU A 63 7.62 2.57 5.24
C LEU A 63 7.98 2.92 6.69
N ALA A 64 7.52 2.12 7.65
CA ALA A 64 7.83 2.31 9.07
C ALA A 64 9.34 2.21 9.37
N TYR A 65 10.13 1.48 8.58
CA TYR A 65 11.59 1.43 8.76
C TYR A 65 12.35 2.40 7.85
N ALA A 66 11.78 2.76 6.69
CA ALA A 66 12.45 3.61 5.72
C ALA A 66 12.27 5.11 5.99
N LEU A 67 11.17 5.51 6.65
CA LEU A 67 10.78 6.91 6.85
C LEU A 67 10.72 7.32 8.32
N ASN A 68 11.01 6.42 9.25
CA ASN A 68 10.96 6.73 10.68
C ASN A 68 12.25 7.43 11.13
N ASP A 69 12.19 8.75 11.27
CA ASP A 69 13.27 9.54 11.86
C ASP A 69 13.22 9.45 13.40
N PRO A 70 14.31 9.04 14.09
CA PRO A 70 14.32 8.90 15.54
C PRO A 70 14.23 10.22 16.31
N GLU A 71 14.46 11.36 15.64
CA GLU A 71 14.42 12.70 16.23
C GLU A 71 12.99 13.31 16.25
N ASP A 72 12.08 12.82 15.39
CA ASP A 72 10.72 13.37 15.19
C ASP A 72 9.74 13.06 16.36
N GLY A 73 10.24 12.42 17.43
CA GLY A 73 9.47 12.02 18.62
C GLY A 73 9.95 12.63 19.95
N LEU A 74 10.94 13.54 19.93
CA LEU A 74 11.57 14.10 21.15
C LEU A 74 11.29 15.59 21.39
N ASP A 75 10.59 16.29 20.47
CA ASP A 75 10.46 17.76 20.51
C ASP A 75 9.31 18.32 21.40
N ASP A 76 8.49 17.46 22.03
CA ASP A 76 7.37 17.92 22.88
C ASP A 76 7.68 17.95 24.40
N ALA A 77 8.92 17.69 24.81
CA ALA A 77 9.26 17.47 26.23
C ALA A 77 9.99 18.61 26.97
N ASP A 78 10.20 19.78 26.35
CA ASP A 78 10.79 20.94 27.05
C ASP A 78 9.90 22.19 26.90
N GLY A 79 8.90 22.29 27.77
CA GLY A 79 8.23 23.56 28.02
C GLY A 79 9.12 24.51 28.82
N PRO A 80 9.01 25.83 28.58
CA PRO A 80 9.21 26.80 29.64
C PRO A 80 7.94 27.65 29.82
N ASN A 81 7.20 27.39 30.89
CA ASN A 81 6.51 28.45 31.61
C ASN A 81 7.11 28.53 33.01
N ALA A 82 8.00 29.51 33.22
CA ALA A 82 8.30 30.06 34.53
C ALA A 82 8.80 31.50 34.34
N ALA A 83 7.88 32.42 34.66
CA ALA A 83 8.00 33.85 35.03
C ALA A 83 9.34 34.60 34.84
#